data_AF-A0A326GFC7-F1
#
_entry.id   AF-A0A326GFC7-F1
#
_cell.length_a   1.000
_cell.length_b   1.000
_cell.length_c   1.000
_cell.angle_alpha   90.00
_cell.angle_beta   90.00
_cell.angle_gamma   90.00
#
_symmetry.space_group_name_H-M   'P 1'
#
loop_
_entity.id
_entity.type
_entity.pdbx_description
1 polymer ?
#
loop_
_entity_poly.entity_id
_entity_poly.type
_entity_poly.pdbx_seq_one_letter_code
_entity_poly.pdbx_strand_id
1 'polypeptide(L)'
;MIRISLLLPLVALATACSRTDDAALLCTLDENGRIITESGRYTAACVEPTAIPRGATQEPSGRLTILEAPLPAPFTGLDKKWPPDPVEAEPQIARPAMPTELSYYIRAFPQEKTPAGDVLSISTEHVIVLRDGCFFADLKGNDDPLVMFPFGAALTVDNQGYLAFGSRYEPNRMGTVRVGLRAETGMVSQLFDPSHEVVQLCGKHKMIAFTMVSDPFSSPERFNPGLRRYGERSGATDAQVLQRANACAMKRAQRDADRRLRDPDLDPIDCNRFWGF
;
A
#
# COMPACT_ATOMS: atom_id res chain seq x y z
N MET A 1 -33.52 59.12 43.77
CA MET A 1 -33.19 58.05 44.74
C MET A 1 -33.43 56.72 44.02
N ILE A 2 -32.47 56.14 43.30
CA ILE A 2 -31.37 55.20 43.67
C ILE A 2 -31.84 53.86 44.31
N ARG A 3 -31.59 52.77 43.55
CA ARG A 3 -31.14 51.37 43.86
C ARG A 3 -31.98 50.38 43.03
N ILE A 4 -31.53 49.79 41.91
CA ILE A 4 -30.49 48.75 41.70
C ILE A 4 -30.50 47.62 42.74
N SER A 5 -30.96 46.43 42.33
CA SER A 5 -30.46 45.08 42.66
C SER A 5 -31.18 44.08 41.72
N LEU A 6 -30.56 43.59 40.64
CA LEU A 6 -29.75 42.36 40.52
C LEU A 6 -30.48 41.06 40.91
N LEU A 7 -30.85 40.25 39.92
CA LEU A 7 -30.49 38.83 39.80
C LEU A 7 -30.85 38.29 38.39
N LEU A 8 -29.88 37.58 37.82
CA LEU A 8 -29.74 37.10 36.44
C LEU A 8 -29.99 35.55 36.42
N PRO A 9 -29.82 34.84 35.29
CA PRO A 9 -30.83 34.06 34.56
C PRO A 9 -30.75 32.54 34.77
N LEU A 10 -31.64 31.76 34.13
CA LEU A 10 -31.41 30.34 33.87
C LEU A 10 -31.77 30.00 32.42
N VAL A 11 -30.79 30.23 31.56
CA VAL A 11 -30.64 29.57 30.25
C VAL A 11 -30.00 28.21 30.54
N ALA A 12 -30.68 27.11 30.23
CA ALA A 12 -30.04 25.79 30.18
C ALA A 12 -29.81 25.43 28.71
N LEU A 13 -28.56 25.63 28.28
CA LEU A 13 -28.02 25.18 27.00
C LEU A 13 -27.80 23.66 27.00
N ALA A 14 -27.85 23.11 25.80
CA ALA A 14 -27.69 21.71 25.43
C ALA A 14 -26.40 21.05 25.94
N THR A 15 -26.45 19.73 26.13
CA THR A 15 -25.31 18.85 25.84
C THR A 15 -25.84 17.60 25.15
N ALA A 16 -25.85 17.65 23.81
CA ALA A 16 -25.79 16.42 23.02
C ALA A 16 -24.40 15.81 23.29
N CYS A 17 -24.35 14.66 23.94
CA CYS A 17 -23.14 13.87 24.03
C CYS A 17 -22.82 13.29 22.65
N SER A 18 -22.15 14.07 21.81
CA SER A 18 -21.35 13.53 20.73
C SER A 18 -20.19 12.77 21.37
N ARG A 19 -20.24 11.44 21.27
CA ARG A 19 -19.11 10.55 21.52
C ARG A 19 -18.04 10.93 20.50
N THR A 20 -17.08 11.77 20.89
CA THR A 20 -15.84 11.95 20.15
C THR A 20 -15.10 10.63 20.24
N ASP A 21 -15.00 9.93 19.11
CA ASP A 21 -14.00 8.89 18.96
C ASP A 21 -12.65 9.53 19.29
N ASP A 22 -11.92 8.96 20.25
CA ASP A 22 -10.58 9.38 20.64
C ASP A 22 -9.63 9.16 19.45
N ALA A 23 -9.64 10.08 18.48
CA ALA A 23 -8.65 10.14 17.44
C ALA A 23 -7.32 10.49 18.13
N ALA A 24 -6.43 9.50 18.22
CA ALA A 24 -5.09 9.70 18.75
C ALA A 24 -4.44 10.89 18.03
N LEU A 25 -4.09 11.93 18.78
CA LEU A 25 -3.41 13.11 18.26
C LEU A 25 -1.98 12.73 17.87
N LEU A 26 -1.67 12.89 16.58
CA LEU A 26 -0.31 12.72 16.06
C LEU A 26 0.60 13.82 16.61
N CYS A 27 1.82 13.47 16.97
CA CYS A 27 2.79 14.47 17.41
C CYS A 27 3.11 15.45 16.27
N THR A 28 3.27 16.73 16.59
CA THR A 28 3.73 17.74 15.62
C THR A 28 5.27 17.70 15.54
N LEU A 29 5.85 18.12 14.40
CA LEU A 29 7.30 18.29 14.27
C LEU A 29 7.64 19.78 14.35
N ASP A 30 8.74 20.11 15.03
CA ASP A 30 9.31 21.46 15.00
C ASP A 30 10.00 21.74 13.64
N GLU A 31 10.46 22.98 13.47
CA GLU A 31 11.21 23.44 12.29
C GLU A 31 12.50 22.65 12.00
N ASN A 32 12.96 21.82 12.94
CA ASN A 32 14.13 20.96 12.82
C ASN A 32 13.75 19.47 12.67
N GLY A 33 12.47 19.15 12.46
CA GLY A 33 11.98 17.78 12.31
C GLY A 33 11.96 16.98 13.61
N ARG A 34 11.96 17.63 14.78
CA ARG A 34 11.86 16.96 16.08
C ARG A 34 10.42 16.91 16.56
N ILE A 35 10.06 15.78 17.14
CA ILE A 35 8.73 15.54 17.70
C ILE A 35 8.48 16.49 18.89
N ILE A 36 7.47 17.34 18.76
CA ILE A 36 6.93 18.18 19.83
C ILE A 36 5.48 17.77 20.13
N THR A 37 5.17 17.66 21.41
CA THR A 37 3.83 17.37 21.91
C THR A 37 3.14 18.68 22.27
N GLU A 38 2.34 19.28 21.37
CA GLU A 38 1.31 20.24 21.78
C GLU A 38 -0.02 19.46 21.90
N SER A 39 -0.77 19.44 23.01
CA SER A 39 -1.02 20.50 23.98
C SER A 39 -1.78 19.97 25.22
N GLY A 40 -1.69 20.71 26.33
CA GLY A 40 -2.79 21.04 27.24
C GLY A 40 -3.64 19.90 27.85
N ARG A 41 -3.41 19.61 29.13
CA ARG A 41 -4.31 18.94 30.10
C ARG A 41 -4.93 17.57 29.77
N TYR A 42 -4.78 17.04 28.56
CA TYR A 42 -5.22 15.70 28.23
C TYR A 42 -4.00 14.78 28.20
N THR A 43 -4.01 13.76 29.06
CA THR A 43 -3.04 12.66 29.09
C THR A 43 -3.25 11.70 27.90
N ALA A 44 -3.48 12.21 26.70
CA ALA A 44 -3.45 11.39 25.49
C ALA A 44 -1.96 11.20 25.13
N ALA A 45 -1.44 10.00 25.37
CA ALA A 45 -0.12 9.63 24.89
C ALA A 45 -0.10 9.81 23.36
N CYS A 46 0.71 10.75 22.88
CA CYS A 46 0.84 10.99 21.45
C CYS A 46 1.44 9.73 20.80
N VAL A 47 0.89 9.31 19.66
CA VAL A 47 1.43 8.16 18.92
C VAL A 47 2.67 8.63 18.18
N GLU A 48 3.84 8.12 18.56
CA GLU A 48 5.08 8.40 17.84
C GLU A 48 4.96 7.89 16.40
N PRO A 49 5.33 8.71 15.40
CA PRO A 49 5.36 8.25 14.03
C PRO A 49 6.40 7.13 13.87
N THR A 50 6.13 6.20 12.96
CA THR A 50 7.13 5.20 12.58
C THR A 50 8.42 5.88 12.11
N ALA A 51 9.57 5.24 12.26
CA ALA A 51 10.76 5.69 11.55
C ALA A 51 10.46 5.86 10.05
N ILE A 52 11.00 6.90 9.41
CA ILE A 52 10.79 7.13 7.97
C ILE A 52 11.14 5.85 7.21
N PRO A 53 10.19 5.27 6.46
CA PRO A 53 10.42 4.06 5.70
C PRO A 53 11.61 4.22 4.75
N ARG A 54 12.42 3.17 4.63
CA ARG A 54 13.55 3.16 3.71
C ARG A 54 13.08 3.41 2.27
N GLY A 55 13.88 4.17 1.52
CA GLY A 55 13.54 4.54 0.14
C GLY A 55 12.50 5.66 0.01
N ALA A 56 11.98 6.18 1.13
CA ALA A 56 11.12 7.35 1.12
C ALA A 56 11.92 8.66 1.24
N THR A 57 11.47 9.67 0.50
CA THR A 57 11.89 11.06 0.70
C THR A 57 10.77 11.79 1.42
N GLN A 58 11.10 12.59 2.44
CA GLN A 58 10.14 13.46 3.10
C GLN A 58 10.10 14.82 2.39
N GLU A 59 8.91 15.19 1.92
CA GLU A 59 8.63 16.50 1.32
C GLU A 59 8.63 17.60 2.39
N PRO A 60 8.76 18.89 2.02
CA PRO A 60 8.62 20.02 2.96
C PRO A 60 7.29 20.03 3.73
N SER A 61 6.25 19.39 3.20
CA SER A 61 4.96 19.17 3.86
C SER A 61 5.02 18.17 5.02
N GLY A 62 6.14 17.49 5.23
CA GLY A 62 6.30 16.38 6.17
C GLY A 62 5.79 15.03 5.63
N ARG A 63 5.22 14.99 4.42
CA ARG A 63 4.67 13.77 3.80
C ARG A 63 5.71 13.02 3.00
N LEU A 64 5.46 11.73 2.77
CA LEU A 64 6.41 10.89 2.05
C LEU A 64 6.11 10.84 0.56
N THR A 65 7.19 10.78 -0.22
CA THR A 65 7.21 10.42 -1.63
C THR A 65 8.06 9.16 -1.80
N ILE A 66 7.52 8.19 -2.53
CA ILE A 66 8.16 6.92 -2.90
C ILE A 66 7.82 6.63 -4.36
N LEU A 67 8.81 6.76 -5.24
CA LEU A 67 8.65 6.48 -6.67
C LEU A 67 9.17 5.09 -7.05
N GLU A 68 10.12 4.56 -6.28
CA GLU A 68 10.73 3.23 -6.43
C GLU A 68 11.16 2.77 -5.04
N ALA A 69 10.93 1.50 -4.73
CA ALA A 69 11.59 0.85 -3.61
C ALA A 69 12.54 -0.23 -4.14
N PRO A 70 13.61 -0.57 -3.41
CA PRO A 70 14.41 -1.75 -3.69
C PRO A 70 13.53 -3.00 -3.78
N LEU A 71 13.85 -3.85 -4.75
CA LEU A 71 13.14 -5.11 -4.97
C LEU A 71 13.17 -5.99 -3.70
N PRO A 72 12.06 -6.67 -3.36
CA PRO A 72 12.00 -7.55 -2.21
C PRO A 72 12.93 -8.75 -2.37
N ALA A 73 13.16 -9.47 -1.28
CA ALA A 73 13.79 -10.78 -1.38
C ALA A 73 12.96 -11.66 -2.34
N PRO A 74 13.63 -12.38 -3.24
CA PRO A 74 12.94 -13.16 -4.27
C PRO A 74 12.30 -14.43 -3.66
N PHE A 75 11.53 -15.23 -4.43
CA PHE A 75 10.77 -16.39 -3.92
C PHE A 75 11.60 -17.23 -2.93
N THR A 76 11.10 -17.43 -1.72
CA THR A 76 11.71 -18.33 -0.73
C THR A 76 10.82 -19.55 -0.51
N GLY A 77 11.38 -20.76 -0.73
CA GLY A 77 10.76 -22.03 -0.34
C GLY A 77 9.60 -22.53 -1.21
N LEU A 78 9.92 -23.20 -2.33
CA LEU A 78 8.99 -24.14 -3.00
C LEU A 78 8.99 -25.53 -2.36
N ASP A 79 9.78 -25.76 -1.32
CA ASP A 79 9.80 -27.02 -0.57
C ASP A 79 8.47 -27.29 0.17
N LYS A 80 7.61 -26.27 0.30
CA LYS A 80 6.25 -26.41 0.80
C LYS A 80 5.32 -26.93 -0.31
N LYS A 81 4.42 -27.83 0.08
CA LYS A 81 3.40 -28.43 -0.78
C LYS A 81 2.69 -27.33 -1.59
N TRP A 82 2.71 -27.52 -2.91
CA TRP A 82 2.09 -26.63 -3.88
C TRP A 82 1.00 -27.38 -4.69
N PRO A 83 -0.20 -26.80 -4.89
CA PRO A 83 -0.68 -25.58 -4.25
C PRO A 83 -0.87 -25.79 -2.74
N PRO A 84 -0.80 -24.71 -1.94
CA PRO A 84 -1.15 -24.82 -0.51
C PRO A 84 -2.57 -25.36 -0.39
N ASP A 85 -2.82 -26.18 0.62
CA ASP A 85 -4.18 -26.68 0.88
C ASP A 85 -5.13 -25.48 1.05
N PRO A 86 -6.35 -25.53 0.46
CA PRO A 86 -7.33 -24.47 0.66
C PRO A 86 -7.61 -24.33 2.15
N VAL A 87 -7.54 -23.09 2.64
CA VAL A 87 -7.91 -22.80 4.03
C VAL A 87 -9.40 -22.48 3.99
N GLU A 88 -10.23 -23.40 4.47
CA GLU A 88 -11.70 -23.25 4.52
C GLU A 88 -12.17 -22.36 5.70
N ALA A 89 -11.30 -21.48 6.21
CA ALA A 89 -11.68 -20.56 7.29
C ALA A 89 -12.12 -19.22 6.70
N GLU A 90 -13.23 -18.67 7.21
CA GLU A 90 -13.61 -17.31 6.88
C GLU A 90 -12.47 -16.34 7.25
N PRO A 91 -12.05 -15.48 6.32
CA PRO A 91 -10.92 -14.61 6.52
C PRO A 91 -11.23 -13.56 7.60
N GLN A 92 -10.58 -13.67 8.77
CA GLN A 92 -10.67 -12.67 9.82
C GLN A 92 -9.78 -11.46 9.50
N ILE A 93 -10.28 -10.26 9.74
CA ILE A 93 -9.48 -9.03 9.60
C ILE A 93 -8.43 -9.03 10.70
N ALA A 94 -7.17 -9.30 10.33
CA ALA A 94 -6.07 -9.44 11.28
C ALA A 94 -5.40 -8.11 11.68
N ARG A 95 -5.63 -7.03 10.92
CA ARG A 95 -4.99 -5.72 11.12
C ARG A 95 -5.83 -4.52 10.65
N PRO A 96 -5.59 -3.31 11.20
CA PRO A 96 -6.16 -2.09 10.63
C PRO A 96 -5.68 -1.88 9.19
N ALA A 97 -6.48 -1.17 8.40
CA ALA A 97 -6.15 -0.80 7.03
C ALA A 97 -4.90 0.09 6.96
N MET A 98 -4.85 1.11 7.81
CA MET A 98 -3.70 1.99 7.97
C MET A 98 -3.32 2.01 9.45
N PRO A 99 -2.14 1.50 9.83
CA PRO A 99 -1.61 1.66 11.17
C PRO A 99 -1.53 3.14 11.58
N THR A 100 -1.86 3.45 12.83
CA THR A 100 -1.95 4.84 13.32
C THR A 100 -0.62 5.57 13.18
N GLU A 101 0.49 4.90 13.42
CA GLU A 101 1.86 5.40 13.29
C GLU A 101 2.25 5.84 11.87
N LEU A 102 1.52 5.39 10.83
CA LEU A 102 1.74 5.80 9.44
C LEU A 102 0.89 7.01 9.02
N SER A 103 -0.13 7.37 9.79
CA SER A 103 -1.03 8.49 9.47
C SER A 103 -0.34 9.85 9.52
N TYR A 104 0.83 9.95 10.17
CA TYR A 104 1.70 11.12 10.07
C TYR A 104 2.29 11.33 8.66
N TYR A 105 2.54 10.26 7.92
CA TYR A 105 3.22 10.36 6.62
C TYR A 105 2.27 10.32 5.43
N ILE A 106 1.08 9.78 5.63
CA ILE A 106 0.13 9.44 4.59
C ILE A 106 -1.11 10.30 4.76
N ARG A 107 -1.47 11.05 3.71
CA ARG A 107 -2.64 11.94 3.71
C ARG A 107 -3.93 11.16 3.60
N ALA A 108 -3.97 10.19 2.68
CA ALA A 108 -5.16 9.40 2.43
C ALA A 108 -4.79 7.98 2.04
N PHE A 109 -5.58 7.03 2.54
CA PHE A 109 -5.56 5.64 2.12
C PHE A 109 -6.99 5.20 1.77
N PRO A 110 -7.52 5.63 0.60
CA PRO A 110 -8.89 5.35 0.20
C PRO A 110 -9.09 3.84 0.04
N GLN A 111 -10.18 3.34 0.62
CA GLN A 111 -10.54 1.92 0.55
C GLN A 111 -11.97 1.68 0.12
N GLU A 112 -12.16 0.57 -0.59
CA GLU A 112 -13.48 -0.05 -0.76
C GLU A 112 -14.11 -0.33 0.59
N LYS A 113 -15.41 -0.04 0.70
CA LYS A 113 -16.19 -0.24 1.93
C LYS A 113 -16.69 -1.68 2.08
N THR A 114 -16.67 -2.44 0.99
CA THR A 114 -17.13 -3.82 0.93
C THR A 114 -16.14 -4.68 0.16
N PRO A 115 -16.01 -5.98 0.46
CA PRO A 115 -15.26 -6.90 -0.37
C PRO A 115 -15.73 -6.86 -1.82
N ALA A 116 -14.80 -7.02 -2.76
CA ALA A 116 -15.17 -7.30 -4.15
C ALA A 116 -15.94 -8.64 -4.19
N GLY A 117 -17.02 -8.71 -4.97
CA GLY A 117 -17.75 -9.96 -5.19
C GLY A 117 -16.90 -11.00 -5.93
N ASP A 118 -17.49 -12.10 -6.39
CA ASP A 118 -16.77 -13.11 -7.19
C ASP A 118 -16.28 -12.48 -8.50
N VAL A 119 -15.00 -12.09 -8.51
CA VAL A 119 -14.37 -11.48 -9.68
C VAL A 119 -13.56 -12.55 -10.40
N LEU A 120 -13.83 -12.73 -11.69
CA LEU A 120 -12.93 -13.50 -12.56
C LEU A 120 -11.54 -12.85 -12.50
N SER A 121 -10.54 -13.64 -12.09
CA SER A 121 -9.16 -13.18 -11.92
C SER A 121 -8.54 -12.84 -13.28
N ILE A 122 -8.72 -11.60 -13.73
CA ILE A 122 -7.89 -11.01 -14.80
C ILE A 122 -6.68 -10.41 -14.10
N SER A 123 -5.50 -10.96 -14.36
CA SER A 123 -4.25 -10.45 -13.79
C SER A 123 -3.82 -9.19 -14.55
N THR A 124 -4.13 -8.01 -14.01
CA THR A 124 -3.49 -6.75 -14.43
C THR A 124 -2.37 -6.39 -13.47
N GLU A 125 -1.39 -5.62 -13.93
CA GLU A 125 -0.24 -5.20 -13.12
C GLU A 125 -0.05 -3.69 -13.18
N HIS A 126 0.12 -3.07 -12.02
CA HIS A 126 0.36 -1.63 -11.88
C HIS A 126 1.51 -1.34 -10.93
N VAL A 127 2.21 -0.23 -11.13
CA VAL A 127 3.14 0.29 -10.12
C VAL A 127 2.38 1.29 -9.28
N ILE A 128 2.29 1.05 -7.98
CA ILE A 128 1.62 1.96 -7.05
C ILE A 128 2.70 2.80 -6.36
N VAL A 129 2.71 4.10 -6.62
CA VAL A 129 3.67 5.06 -6.05
C VAL A 129 3.00 5.93 -4.99
N LEU A 130 3.82 6.54 -4.13
CA LEU A 130 3.37 7.54 -3.16
C LEU A 130 3.95 8.89 -3.56
N ARG A 131 3.12 9.93 -3.65
CA ARG A 131 3.56 11.31 -3.89
C ARG A 131 2.88 12.22 -2.88
N ASP A 132 3.68 12.93 -2.07
CA ASP A 132 3.18 13.84 -1.03
C ASP A 132 2.10 13.19 -0.13
N GLY A 133 2.29 11.92 0.22
CA GLY A 133 1.37 11.16 1.07
C GLY A 133 0.09 10.66 0.40
N CYS A 134 -0.04 10.74 -0.92
CA CYS A 134 -1.17 10.21 -1.70
C CYS A 134 -0.72 9.10 -2.66
N PHE A 135 -1.54 8.05 -2.80
CA PHE A 135 -1.22 6.88 -3.63
C PHE A 135 -1.74 7.03 -5.05
N PHE A 136 -0.87 6.75 -6.01
CA PHE A 136 -1.17 6.82 -7.44
C PHE A 136 -0.79 5.54 -8.15
N ALA A 137 -1.55 5.19 -9.19
CA ALA A 137 -1.13 4.19 -10.15
C ALA A 137 -0.34 4.90 -11.23
N ASP A 138 0.93 4.54 -11.37
CA ASP A 138 1.81 5.07 -12.40
C ASP A 138 1.39 4.45 -13.75
N LEU A 139 0.56 5.19 -14.48
CA LEU A 139 0.05 4.83 -15.79
C LEU A 139 0.80 5.66 -16.84
N LYS A 140 1.04 5.08 -18.02
CA LYS A 140 1.61 5.85 -19.13
C LYS A 140 0.69 7.02 -19.49
N GLY A 141 1.06 8.24 -19.11
CA GLY A 141 0.26 9.45 -19.33
C GLY A 141 0.78 10.66 -18.52
N ASN A 142 0.10 11.80 -18.64
CA ASN A 142 0.47 13.05 -17.94
C ASN A 142 -0.32 13.30 -16.64
N ASP A 143 -1.34 12.47 -16.34
CA ASP A 143 -2.17 12.59 -15.14
C ASP A 143 -2.48 11.18 -14.61
N ASP A 144 -1.63 10.72 -13.70
CA ASP A 144 -1.81 9.44 -13.04
C ASP A 144 -3.04 9.48 -12.12
N PRO A 145 -3.91 8.45 -12.16
CA PRO A 145 -5.03 8.39 -11.25
C PRO A 145 -4.59 8.04 -9.83
N LEU A 146 -5.35 8.55 -8.87
CA LEU A 146 -5.32 8.08 -7.49
C LEU A 146 -5.73 6.61 -7.42
N VAL A 147 -5.32 5.94 -6.35
CA VAL A 147 -5.65 4.55 -6.08
C VAL A 147 -6.67 4.44 -4.95
N MET A 148 -7.71 3.66 -5.20
CA MET A 148 -8.59 3.11 -4.19
C MET A 148 -8.26 1.64 -3.97
N PHE A 149 -7.80 1.34 -2.75
CA PHE A 149 -7.39 -0.01 -2.38
C PHE A 149 -8.62 -0.90 -2.10
N PRO A 150 -8.53 -2.22 -2.33
CA PRO A 150 -9.60 -3.14 -2.00
C PRO A 150 -9.77 -3.19 -0.48
N PHE A 151 -10.97 -3.56 -0.05
CA PHE A 151 -11.36 -3.66 1.36
C PHE A 151 -10.37 -4.51 2.18
N GLY A 152 -9.83 -5.55 1.55
CA GLY A 152 -8.87 -6.48 2.13
C GLY A 152 -7.41 -6.01 2.15
N ALA A 153 -7.06 -4.79 1.72
CA ALA A 153 -5.67 -4.32 1.72
C ALA A 153 -5.30 -3.60 3.03
N ALA A 154 -4.06 -3.73 3.49
CA ALA A 154 -3.52 -2.94 4.57
C ALA A 154 -2.10 -2.47 4.27
N LEU A 155 -1.78 -1.27 4.76
CA LEU A 155 -0.42 -0.76 4.83
C LEU A 155 0.37 -1.43 5.94
N THR A 156 1.66 -1.60 5.71
CA THR A 156 2.61 -2.15 6.67
C THR A 156 4.00 -1.59 6.38
N VAL A 157 4.87 -1.64 7.37
CA VAL A 157 6.31 -1.58 7.14
C VAL A 157 6.83 -3.01 7.14
N ASP A 158 7.57 -3.40 6.10
CA ASP A 158 8.11 -4.75 6.01
C ASP A 158 9.29 -4.95 6.98
N ASN A 159 9.75 -6.19 7.10
CA ASN A 159 10.87 -6.55 7.97
C ASN A 159 12.21 -5.88 7.61
N GLN A 160 12.33 -5.28 6.42
CA GLN A 160 13.51 -4.54 5.98
C GLN A 160 13.32 -3.02 6.12
N GLY A 161 12.18 -2.55 6.62
CA GLY A 161 11.88 -1.15 6.90
C GLY A 161 11.27 -0.38 5.73
N TYR A 162 10.73 -1.05 4.70
CA TYR A 162 10.10 -0.40 3.54
C TYR A 162 8.59 -0.32 3.70
N LEU A 163 7.96 0.75 3.20
CA LEU A 163 6.51 0.86 3.15
C LEU A 163 5.96 -0.13 2.12
N ALA A 164 4.96 -0.92 2.53
CA ALA A 164 4.35 -1.95 1.71
C ALA A 164 2.84 -2.03 1.95
N PHE A 165 2.14 -2.72 1.05
CA PHE A 165 0.73 -3.08 1.19
C PHE A 165 0.53 -4.58 0.95
N GLY A 166 -0.45 -5.17 1.61
CA GLY A 166 -0.80 -6.58 1.42
C GLY A 166 -2.14 -6.95 2.07
N SER A 167 -2.45 -8.24 2.09
CA SER A 167 -3.73 -8.72 2.60
C SER A 167 -3.92 -8.47 4.10
N ARG A 168 -5.09 -8.01 4.50
CA ARG A 168 -5.58 -7.91 5.89
C ARG A 168 -6.00 -9.26 6.45
N TYR A 169 -6.35 -10.18 5.56
CA TYR A 169 -6.93 -11.47 5.89
C TYR A 169 -5.85 -12.54 6.05
N GLU A 170 -4.90 -12.56 5.14
CA GLU A 170 -3.83 -13.55 5.09
C GLU A 170 -2.48 -12.84 4.94
N PRO A 171 -2.03 -12.09 5.98
CA PRO A 171 -0.81 -11.28 5.92
C PRO A 171 0.43 -12.09 5.56
N ASN A 172 0.44 -13.40 5.87
CA ASN A 172 1.56 -14.30 5.63
C ASN A 172 1.45 -15.12 4.34
N ARG A 173 0.27 -15.13 3.68
CA ARG A 173 0.03 -16.00 2.50
C ARG A 173 0.10 -15.24 1.19
N MET A 174 -0.49 -14.05 1.13
CA MET A 174 -0.58 -13.25 -0.11
C MET A 174 0.65 -12.35 -0.36
N GLY A 175 1.65 -12.42 0.52
CA GLY A 175 2.80 -11.54 0.51
C GLY A 175 2.43 -10.07 0.73
N THR A 176 3.44 -9.20 0.59
CA THR A 176 3.28 -7.75 0.65
C THR A 176 4.09 -7.14 -0.48
N VAL A 177 3.55 -6.13 -1.15
CA VAL A 177 4.27 -5.40 -2.20
C VAL A 177 4.79 -4.09 -1.62
N ARG A 178 6.06 -3.79 -1.82
CA ARG A 178 6.60 -2.47 -1.49
C ARG A 178 6.01 -1.41 -2.42
N VAL A 179 5.74 -0.24 -1.85
CA VAL A 179 5.34 0.93 -2.63
C VAL A 179 6.47 1.30 -3.60
N GLY A 180 6.12 1.64 -4.84
CA GLY A 180 7.06 1.89 -5.93
C GLY A 180 7.48 0.65 -6.71
N LEU A 181 6.96 -0.54 -6.36
CA LEU A 181 7.12 -1.76 -7.15
C LEU A 181 5.84 -2.15 -7.88
N ARG A 182 6.02 -2.96 -8.92
CA ARG A 182 4.92 -3.53 -9.71
C ARG A 182 4.16 -4.52 -8.84
N ALA A 183 2.84 -4.36 -8.79
CA ALA A 183 1.90 -5.20 -8.07
C ALA A 183 0.90 -5.78 -9.05
N GLU A 184 0.47 -7.01 -8.81
CA GLU A 184 -0.70 -7.55 -9.48
C GLU A 184 -1.95 -7.00 -8.79
N THR A 185 -2.84 -6.40 -9.58
CA THR A 185 -4.01 -5.67 -9.09
C THR A 185 -5.36 -6.35 -9.40
N GLY A 186 -5.36 -7.43 -10.19
CA GLY A 186 -6.61 -8.09 -10.56
C GLY A 186 -7.45 -7.24 -11.53
N MET A 187 -8.78 -7.21 -11.36
CA MET A 187 -9.66 -6.38 -12.19
C MET A 187 -9.55 -4.92 -11.76
N VAL A 188 -9.54 -4.01 -12.74
CA VAL A 188 -9.47 -2.56 -12.52
C VAL A 188 -10.76 -1.91 -12.98
N SER A 189 -11.26 -0.96 -12.20
CA SER A 189 -12.42 -0.15 -12.56
C SER A 189 -12.13 0.79 -13.73
N GLN A 190 -13.18 1.33 -14.33
CA GLN A 190 -13.03 2.56 -15.13
C GLN A 190 -12.61 3.72 -14.22
N LEU A 191 -12.04 4.78 -14.80
CA LEU A 191 -11.73 6.01 -14.09
C LEU A 191 -13.01 6.64 -13.52
N PHE A 192 -12.98 7.04 -12.26
CA PHE A 192 -14.10 7.70 -11.60
C PHE A 192 -13.64 8.90 -10.76
N ASP A 193 -14.60 9.74 -10.35
CA ASP A 193 -14.31 10.89 -9.49
C ASP A 193 -14.16 10.46 -8.03
N PRO A 194 -13.09 10.88 -7.34
CA PRO A 194 -12.89 10.58 -5.93
C PRO A 194 -13.92 11.31 -5.05
N SER A 195 -14.05 10.86 -3.80
CA SER A 195 -14.88 11.54 -2.80
C SER A 195 -14.35 12.94 -2.49
N HIS A 196 -15.22 13.81 -1.98
CA HIS A 196 -14.83 15.17 -1.61
C HIS A 196 -13.66 15.21 -0.61
N GLU A 197 -13.62 14.28 0.34
CA GLU A 197 -12.54 14.13 1.32
C GLU A 197 -11.19 13.84 0.64
N VAL A 198 -11.18 12.90 -0.31
CA VAL A 198 -9.96 12.57 -1.06
C VAL A 198 -9.52 13.75 -1.93
N VAL A 199 -10.46 14.47 -2.55
CA VAL A 199 -10.14 15.70 -3.32
C VAL A 199 -9.48 16.76 -2.45
N GLN A 200 -9.97 16.97 -1.22
CA GLN A 200 -9.39 17.95 -0.30
C GLN A 200 -7.96 17.59 0.11
N LEU A 201 -7.66 16.30 0.27
CA LEU A 201 -6.35 15.83 0.75
C LEU A 201 -5.32 15.66 -0.37
N CYS A 202 -5.75 15.13 -1.51
CA CYS A 202 -4.90 14.65 -2.60
C CYS A 202 -5.08 15.41 -3.92
N GLY A 203 -5.96 16.41 -3.98
CA GLY A 203 -6.20 17.19 -5.17
C GLY A 203 -7.20 16.56 -6.15
N LYS A 204 -7.42 17.26 -7.26
CA LYS A 204 -8.42 16.88 -8.28
C LYS A 204 -7.80 15.94 -9.32
N HIS A 205 -7.73 14.66 -8.98
CA HIS A 205 -7.35 13.59 -9.90
C HIS A 205 -8.51 12.62 -10.11
N LYS A 206 -8.51 11.88 -11.21
CA LYS A 206 -9.37 10.69 -11.33
C LYS A 206 -8.83 9.57 -10.44
N MET A 207 -9.68 8.60 -10.14
CA MET A 207 -9.32 7.44 -9.32
C MET A 207 -9.61 6.14 -10.07
N ILE A 208 -8.81 5.11 -9.79
CA ILE A 208 -9.09 3.72 -10.15
C ILE A 208 -9.21 2.89 -8.87
N ALA A 209 -10.05 1.86 -8.93
CA ALA A 209 -10.16 0.83 -7.90
C ALA A 209 -9.72 -0.50 -8.50
N PHE A 210 -9.14 -1.36 -7.67
CA PHE A 210 -8.75 -2.70 -8.07
C PHE A 210 -9.13 -3.75 -7.04
N THR A 211 -9.27 -5.01 -7.48
CA THR A 211 -9.94 -6.04 -6.68
C THR A 211 -9.01 -6.80 -5.74
N MET A 212 -7.71 -6.83 -6.02
CA MET A 212 -6.73 -7.45 -5.15
C MET A 212 -5.40 -6.72 -5.24
N VAL A 213 -4.51 -7.00 -4.30
CA VAL A 213 -3.09 -6.66 -4.47
C VAL A 213 -2.22 -7.77 -3.94
N SER A 214 -1.30 -8.24 -4.77
CA SER A 214 -0.34 -9.27 -4.37
C SER A 214 1.03 -9.02 -4.95
N ASP A 215 2.03 -9.49 -4.22
CA ASP A 215 3.41 -9.42 -4.67
C ASP A 215 3.58 -10.41 -5.82
N PRO A 216 3.99 -9.95 -7.02
CA PRO A 216 4.37 -10.84 -8.10
C PRO A 216 5.38 -11.93 -7.67
N PHE A 217 6.27 -11.60 -6.73
CA PHE A 217 7.28 -12.49 -6.17
C PHE A 217 6.79 -13.37 -5.02
N SER A 218 5.50 -13.38 -4.69
CA SER A 218 4.95 -14.24 -3.61
C SER A 218 4.45 -15.59 -4.08
N SER A 219 4.25 -15.79 -5.39
CA SER A 219 3.67 -17.02 -5.94
C SER A 219 4.30 -17.38 -7.29
N PRO A 220 5.26 -18.33 -7.33
CA PRO A 220 6.03 -18.63 -8.54
C PRO A 220 5.19 -19.13 -9.72
N GLU A 221 4.00 -19.72 -9.48
CA GLU A 221 3.08 -20.06 -10.56
C GLU A 221 2.48 -18.87 -11.30
N ARG A 222 2.33 -17.71 -10.64
CA ARG A 222 1.81 -16.51 -11.31
C ARG A 222 2.79 -15.98 -12.35
N PHE A 223 4.09 -16.17 -12.11
CA PHE A 223 5.12 -15.68 -13.01
C PHE A 223 5.46 -16.64 -14.14
N ASN A 224 5.26 -17.96 -13.98
CA ASN A 224 5.36 -18.88 -15.10
C ASN A 224 4.84 -20.30 -14.77
N PRO A 225 3.65 -20.72 -15.22
CA PRO A 225 3.26 -22.14 -15.20
C PRO A 225 4.23 -23.04 -16.00
N GLY A 226 5.02 -22.45 -16.91
CA GLY A 226 6.10 -23.10 -17.64
C GLY A 226 7.38 -23.32 -16.82
N LEU A 227 7.57 -22.62 -15.68
CA LEU A 227 8.76 -22.78 -14.83
C LEU A 227 8.94 -24.26 -14.42
N ARG A 228 7.86 -24.86 -13.90
CA ARG A 228 7.86 -26.27 -13.46
C ARG A 228 7.95 -27.22 -14.64
N ARG A 229 7.11 -27.02 -15.66
CA ARG A 229 7.06 -27.88 -16.86
C ARG A 229 8.39 -27.93 -17.61
N TYR A 230 9.19 -26.86 -17.53
CA TYR A 230 10.51 -26.81 -18.15
C TYR A 230 11.62 -27.33 -17.23
N GLY A 231 11.56 -27.03 -15.93
CA GLY A 231 12.45 -27.64 -14.92
C GLY A 231 12.44 -29.16 -15.01
N GLU A 232 11.24 -29.74 -15.04
CA GLU A 232 11.00 -31.18 -15.20
C GLU A 232 11.61 -31.75 -16.50
N ARG A 233 11.58 -30.99 -17.62
CA ARG A 233 12.13 -31.43 -18.92
C ARG A 233 13.63 -31.25 -19.05
N SER A 234 14.21 -30.29 -18.33
CA SER A 234 15.63 -29.94 -18.39
C SER A 234 16.50 -30.69 -17.37
N GLY A 235 15.90 -31.51 -16.51
CA GLY A 235 16.59 -32.22 -15.43
C GLY A 235 17.10 -31.30 -14.32
N ALA A 236 16.63 -30.05 -14.28
CA ALA A 236 16.99 -29.09 -13.25
C ALA A 236 16.23 -29.37 -11.95
N THR A 237 16.89 -29.21 -10.81
CA THR A 237 16.22 -29.26 -9.49
C THR A 237 15.31 -28.04 -9.30
N ASP A 238 14.28 -28.17 -8.47
CA ASP A 238 13.36 -27.07 -8.15
C ASP A 238 14.09 -25.81 -7.65
N ALA A 239 15.15 -25.99 -6.86
CA ALA A 239 15.99 -24.88 -6.38
C ALA A 239 16.68 -24.13 -7.53
N GLN A 240 17.19 -24.84 -8.55
CA GLN A 240 17.83 -24.23 -9.71
C GLN A 240 16.81 -23.50 -10.60
N VAL A 241 15.61 -24.08 -10.75
CA VAL A 241 14.51 -23.47 -11.50
C VAL A 241 14.09 -22.16 -10.83
N LEU A 242 13.90 -22.18 -9.52
CA LEU A 242 13.62 -20.99 -8.72
C LEU A 242 14.71 -19.93 -8.82
N GLN A 243 15.98 -20.32 -8.66
CA GLN A 243 17.10 -19.38 -8.72
C GLN A 243 17.12 -18.63 -10.06
N ARG A 244 16.91 -19.34 -11.16
CA ARG A 244 16.86 -18.76 -12.52
C ARG A 244 15.66 -17.83 -12.69
N ALA A 245 14.49 -18.25 -12.22
CA ALA A 245 13.27 -17.44 -12.26
C ALA A 245 13.41 -16.16 -11.45
N ASN A 246 13.91 -16.28 -10.22
CA ASN A 246 14.23 -15.16 -9.33
C ASN A 246 15.19 -14.18 -10.00
N ALA A 247 16.30 -14.68 -10.55
CA ALA A 247 17.29 -13.84 -11.21
C ALA A 247 16.69 -13.08 -12.42
N CYS A 248 15.85 -13.72 -13.24
CA CYS A 248 15.22 -13.04 -14.36
C CYS A 248 14.15 -12.05 -13.92
N ALA A 249 13.26 -12.44 -13.00
CA ALA A 249 12.17 -11.60 -12.54
C ALA A 249 12.69 -10.32 -11.86
N MET A 250 13.75 -10.44 -11.06
CA MET A 250 14.45 -9.28 -10.46
C MET A 250 15.08 -8.38 -11.53
N LYS A 251 15.77 -8.95 -12.52
CA LYS A 251 16.34 -8.17 -13.64
C LYS A 251 15.27 -7.45 -14.44
N ARG A 252 14.16 -8.14 -14.76
CA ARG A 252 13.02 -7.57 -15.48
C ARG A 252 12.37 -6.44 -14.69
N ALA A 253 12.11 -6.65 -13.40
CA ALA A 253 11.53 -5.62 -12.56
C ALA A 253 12.44 -4.38 -12.43
N GLN A 254 13.75 -4.58 -12.28
CA GLN A 254 14.71 -3.47 -12.31
C GLN A 254 14.69 -2.75 -13.66
N ARG A 255 14.71 -3.48 -14.78
CA ARG A 255 14.63 -2.91 -16.12
C ARG A 255 13.35 -2.11 -16.31
N ASP A 256 12.21 -2.63 -15.85
CA ASP A 256 10.93 -1.95 -15.97
C ASP A 256 10.88 -0.66 -15.11
N ALA A 257 11.54 -0.67 -13.94
CA ALA A 257 11.70 0.54 -13.13
C ALA A 257 12.64 1.55 -13.79
N ASP A 258 13.78 1.12 -14.33
CA ASP A 258 14.71 1.97 -15.10
C ASP A 258 14.00 2.59 -16.29
N ARG A 259 13.18 1.81 -17.00
CA ARG A 259 12.37 2.30 -18.12
C ARG A 259 11.44 3.42 -17.73
N ARG A 260 10.78 3.26 -16.60
CA ARG A 260 9.78 4.20 -16.10
C ARG A 260 10.42 5.48 -15.59
N LEU A 261 11.56 5.37 -14.90
CA LEU A 261 12.12 6.47 -14.12
C LEU A 261 13.33 7.14 -14.75
N ARG A 262 14.02 6.46 -15.67
CA ARG A 262 15.35 6.86 -16.16
C ARG A 262 15.41 6.92 -17.68
N ASP A 263 15.04 5.84 -18.37
CA ASP A 263 15.19 5.71 -19.83
C ASP A 263 14.06 4.87 -20.46
N PRO A 264 13.01 5.51 -21.03
CA PRO A 264 11.84 4.82 -21.57
C PRO A 264 12.15 3.91 -22.77
N ASP A 265 13.28 4.15 -23.45
CA ASP A 265 13.67 3.45 -24.68
C ASP A 265 14.41 2.13 -24.41
N LEU A 266 14.71 1.80 -23.14
CA LEU A 266 15.34 0.52 -22.84
C LEU A 266 14.46 -0.66 -23.25
N ASP A 267 15.08 -1.68 -23.85
CA ASP A 267 14.38 -2.89 -24.24
C ASP A 267 13.84 -3.67 -23.02
N PRO A 268 12.61 -4.23 -23.12
CA PRO A 268 12.08 -5.10 -22.08
C PRO A 268 12.86 -6.40 -22.00
N ILE A 269 12.97 -6.95 -20.79
CA ILE A 269 13.54 -8.28 -20.58
C ILE A 269 12.45 -9.34 -20.74
N ASP A 270 12.63 -10.23 -21.72
CA ASP A 270 11.81 -11.41 -21.87
C ASP A 270 12.37 -12.58 -21.05
N CYS A 271 11.67 -12.94 -19.97
CA CYS A 271 12.04 -14.07 -19.14
C CYS A 271 11.70 -15.44 -19.75
N ASN A 272 10.95 -15.50 -20.85
CA ASN A 272 10.68 -16.75 -21.56
C ASN A 272 11.86 -17.18 -22.44
N ARG A 273 12.58 -16.21 -23.04
CA ARG A 273 13.79 -16.46 -23.84
C ARG A 273 14.91 -17.12 -23.04
N PHE A 274 14.96 -16.89 -21.72
CA PHE A 274 15.88 -17.57 -20.80
C PHE A 274 15.74 -19.10 -20.80
N TRP A 275 14.58 -19.61 -21.24
CA TRP A 275 14.26 -21.03 -21.29
C TRP A 275 14.33 -21.63 -22.70
N GLY A 276 14.87 -20.88 -23.69
CA GLY A 276 15.17 -21.40 -25.03
C GLY A 276 14.01 -21.36 -26.03
N PHE A 277 13.17 -20.32 -25.96
CA PHE A 277 12.14 -20.00 -26.96
C PHE A 277 12.55 -18.80 -27.81
#